data_AF-A0A1D7UUW2-F1
#
_entry.id   AF-A0A1D7UUW2-F1
#
_cell.length_a   1.000
_cell.length_b   1.000
_cell.length_c   1.000
_cell.angle_alpha   90.00
_cell.angle_beta   90.00
_cell.angle_gamma   90.00
#
_symmetry.space_group_name_H-M   'P 1'
#
loop_
_entity.id
_entity.type
_entity.pdbx_description
1 polymer ?
#
loop_
_entity_poly.entity_id
_entity_poly.type
_entity_poly.pdbx_seq_one_letter_code
_entity_poly.pdbx_strand_id
1 'polypeptide(L)'
;MASFFQHVLFFLFLLGNLSLFSQTDSLLRGSWYEDQEKKEEVLYNRVMKLFRPNSHFVWKTDLHGRNYRFYKDGRVEFLIDRDYKEVFPDVSELDVHRSEAVALAEHGEPYSAIRLLKGIGLCYRIQFGKLVPEGYQTATEELSRMTKHMAHKNKEVSDLTDPYGCSKKNILKIESAPFRFSLETTADWKHYFPELESPESGVEEDHLWKVRRFYKTLPTDLNLEEWEKVYQSQSQKFLQYKPDRILFTIGLSYHPVAAVYTSKNYFQLWDLKRGINPRTIKEMNFRRKKEEDAYVSRFNWIHPDGRQVPMVVLEKYYLRENRGLLFSVSGPEKQIDQVRQHWLQLNQKLTVE
;
A
#
# COMPACT_ATOMS: atom_id res chain seq x y z
N MET A 1 4.67 -68.14 -27.54
CA MET A 1 3.47 -67.29 -27.34
C MET A 1 2.67 -67.59 -26.08
N ALA A 2 2.83 -68.74 -25.40
CA ALA A 2 2.05 -69.04 -24.19
C ALA A 2 2.60 -68.41 -22.88
N SER A 3 3.92 -68.21 -22.72
CA SER A 3 4.46 -67.66 -21.45
C SER A 3 4.29 -66.15 -21.29
N PHE A 4 4.22 -65.38 -22.39
CA PHE A 4 4.03 -63.94 -22.37
C PHE A 4 2.63 -63.55 -21.86
N PHE A 5 1.61 -64.29 -22.29
CA PHE A 5 0.23 -64.11 -21.82
C PHE A 5 0.07 -64.42 -20.32
N GLN A 6 0.84 -65.37 -19.82
CA GLN A 6 0.79 -65.78 -18.41
C GLN A 6 1.47 -64.75 -17.48
N HIS A 7 2.50 -64.06 -17.96
CA HIS A 7 3.16 -62.98 -17.21
C HIS A 7 2.33 -61.68 -17.22
N VAL A 8 1.64 -61.40 -18.33
CA VAL A 8 0.71 -60.26 -18.44
C VAL A 8 -0.52 -60.46 -17.53
N LEU A 9 -1.07 -61.68 -17.45
CA LEU A 9 -2.15 -61.98 -16.51
C LEU A 9 -1.71 -61.90 -15.04
N PHE A 10 -0.48 -62.31 -14.72
CA PHE A 10 0.06 -62.20 -13.36
C PHE A 10 0.29 -60.74 -12.94
N PHE A 11 0.75 -59.89 -13.86
CA PHE A 11 0.90 -58.45 -13.61
C PHE A 11 -0.46 -57.73 -13.47
N LEU A 12 -1.47 -58.12 -14.25
CA LEU A 12 -2.85 -57.62 -14.11
C LEU A 12 -3.50 -58.08 -12.80
N PHE A 13 -3.17 -59.27 -12.29
CA PHE A 13 -3.65 -59.77 -11.00
C PHE A 13 -2.98 -59.06 -9.81
N LEU A 14 -1.71 -58.63 -9.95
CA LEU A 14 -1.01 -57.81 -8.96
C LEU A 14 -1.49 -56.35 -8.94
N LEU A 15 -1.82 -55.77 -10.11
CA LEU A 15 -2.40 -54.43 -10.20
C LEU A 15 -3.88 -54.38 -9.79
N GLY A 16 -4.64 -55.46 -9.98
CA GLY A 16 -6.05 -55.56 -9.57
C GLY A 16 -6.26 -55.64 -8.05
N ASN A 17 -5.21 -55.83 -7.25
CA ASN A 17 -5.29 -55.89 -5.79
C ASN A 17 -4.81 -54.62 -5.08
N LEU A 18 -4.46 -53.55 -5.80
CA LEU A 18 -4.16 -52.23 -5.19
C LEU A 18 -5.42 -51.39 -4.92
N SER A 19 -6.62 -51.90 -5.21
CA SER A 19 -7.88 -51.36 -4.67
C SER A 19 -8.24 -51.94 -3.30
N LEU A 20 -7.25 -52.42 -2.55
CA LEU A 20 -7.34 -52.68 -1.12
C LEU A 20 -6.67 -51.52 -0.41
N PHE A 21 -7.41 -50.45 -0.10
CA PHE A 21 -7.26 -49.58 1.09
C PHE A 21 -8.25 -48.41 0.98
N SER A 22 -9.55 -48.73 1.00
CA SER A 22 -10.56 -47.95 1.72
C SER A 22 -11.82 -48.80 1.88
N GLN A 23 -11.65 -50.04 2.36
CA GLN A 23 -12.76 -50.69 3.05
C GLN A 23 -12.71 -50.17 4.47
N THR A 24 -13.35 -49.02 4.69
CA THR A 24 -13.68 -48.58 6.04
C THR A 24 -14.59 -49.67 6.63
N ASP A 25 -14.08 -50.36 7.64
CA ASP A 25 -14.78 -51.42 8.36
C ASP A 25 -16.17 -50.92 8.80
N SER A 26 -17.24 -51.55 8.30
CA SER A 26 -18.62 -51.13 8.57
C SER A 26 -19.00 -51.27 10.04
N LEU A 27 -18.23 -52.03 10.83
CA LEU A 27 -18.40 -52.17 12.27
C LEU A 27 -17.64 -51.12 13.09
N LEU A 28 -16.68 -50.38 12.47
CA LEU A 28 -16.01 -49.23 13.08
C LEU A 28 -16.74 -47.90 12.80
N ARG A 29 -17.74 -47.88 11.89
CA ARG A 29 -18.69 -46.77 11.73
C ARG A 29 -19.71 -46.80 12.86
N GLY A 30 -19.38 -46.19 14.00
CA GLY A 30 -20.36 -45.93 15.06
C GLY A 30 -21.46 -44.98 14.61
N SER A 31 -22.61 -44.95 15.29
CA SER A 31 -23.77 -44.08 14.99
C SER A 31 -23.44 -42.59 14.88
N TRP A 32 -22.32 -42.15 15.47
CA TRP A 32 -21.83 -40.77 15.36
C TRP A 32 -21.35 -40.39 13.94
N TYR A 33 -21.04 -41.36 13.08
CA TYR A 33 -20.56 -41.13 11.71
C TYR A 33 -21.69 -40.65 10.79
N GLU A 34 -22.91 -41.17 10.94
CA GLU A 34 -24.09 -40.66 10.22
C GLU A 34 -24.43 -39.22 10.64
N ASP A 35 -24.24 -38.89 11.92
CA ASP A 35 -24.41 -37.53 12.41
C ASP A 35 -23.35 -36.58 11.85
N GLN A 36 -22.12 -37.06 11.62
CA GLN A 36 -21.06 -36.29 10.95
C GLN A 36 -21.33 -36.16 9.45
N GLU A 37 -21.70 -37.23 8.73
CA GLU A 37 -22.06 -37.18 7.31
C GLU A 37 -23.25 -36.23 7.08
N LYS A 38 -24.27 -36.24 7.95
CA LYS A 38 -25.38 -35.27 7.89
C LYS A 38 -24.92 -33.84 8.18
N LYS A 39 -24.00 -33.63 9.13
CA LYS A 39 -23.43 -32.30 9.40
C LYS A 39 -22.57 -31.81 8.23
N GLU A 40 -21.76 -32.68 7.66
CA GLU A 40 -20.95 -32.41 6.47
C GLU A 40 -21.83 -32.16 5.25
N GLU A 41 -22.92 -32.89 5.07
CA GLU A 41 -23.88 -32.67 3.99
C GLU A 41 -24.65 -31.36 4.18
N VAL A 42 -25.03 -31.01 5.40
CA VAL A 42 -25.62 -29.69 5.72
C VAL A 42 -24.61 -28.56 5.49
N LEU A 43 -23.35 -28.74 5.88
CA LEU A 43 -22.27 -27.78 5.63
C LEU A 43 -21.97 -27.66 4.13
N TYR A 44 -21.85 -28.77 3.42
CA TYR A 44 -21.67 -28.85 1.98
C TYR A 44 -22.81 -28.17 1.23
N ASN A 45 -24.05 -28.45 1.61
CA ASN A 45 -25.22 -27.80 1.01
C ASN A 45 -25.28 -26.30 1.35
N ARG A 46 -24.85 -25.88 2.55
CA ARG A 46 -24.75 -24.47 2.93
C ARG A 46 -23.68 -23.76 2.10
N VAL A 47 -22.52 -24.38 1.92
CA VAL A 47 -21.41 -23.90 1.08
C VAL A 47 -21.85 -23.84 -0.38
N MET A 48 -22.39 -24.92 -0.94
CA MET A 48 -22.87 -24.96 -2.32
C MET A 48 -24.02 -23.98 -2.57
N LYS A 49 -24.88 -23.70 -1.58
CA LYS A 49 -25.92 -22.66 -1.70
C LYS A 49 -25.31 -21.25 -1.81
N LEU A 50 -24.16 -20.98 -1.20
CA LEU A 50 -23.41 -19.73 -1.36
C LEU A 50 -22.75 -19.63 -2.74
N PHE A 51 -22.38 -20.77 -3.33
CA PHE A 51 -21.75 -20.85 -4.66
C PHE A 51 -22.72 -21.17 -5.81
N ARG A 52 -24.03 -21.26 -5.56
CA ARG A 52 -25.02 -21.35 -6.65
C ARG A 52 -24.87 -20.09 -7.51
N PRO A 53 -24.80 -20.22 -8.85
CA PRO A 53 -24.73 -19.07 -9.74
C PRO A 53 -25.97 -18.22 -9.52
N ASN A 54 -25.80 -17.12 -8.78
CA ASN A 54 -26.88 -16.21 -8.49
C ASN A 54 -27.16 -15.46 -9.80
N SER A 55 -28.37 -15.59 -10.36
CA SER A 55 -28.71 -15.10 -11.70
C SER A 55 -28.58 -13.59 -11.87
N HIS A 56 -28.36 -12.85 -10.78
CA HIS A 56 -28.39 -11.39 -10.69
C HIS A 56 -27.01 -10.73 -10.68
N PHE A 57 -25.92 -11.44 -10.37
CA PHE A 57 -24.57 -10.87 -10.33
C PHE A 57 -23.47 -11.83 -10.80
N VAL A 58 -22.34 -11.25 -11.22
CA VAL A 58 -21.13 -11.96 -11.63
C VAL A 58 -19.98 -11.53 -10.74
N TRP A 59 -19.20 -12.50 -10.27
CA TRP A 59 -17.96 -12.24 -9.54
C TRP A 59 -16.87 -11.76 -10.49
N LYS A 60 -16.21 -10.66 -10.15
CA LYS A 60 -15.07 -10.11 -10.89
C LYS A 60 -13.94 -9.75 -9.94
N THR A 61 -12.74 -9.70 -10.49
CA THR A 61 -11.52 -9.27 -9.81
C THR A 61 -11.04 -7.97 -10.44
N ASP A 62 -10.60 -7.02 -9.62
CA ASP A 62 -9.99 -5.78 -10.08
C ASP A 62 -8.55 -6.00 -10.56
N LEU A 63 -7.89 -4.95 -11.05
CA LEU A 63 -6.48 -4.99 -11.49
C LEU A 63 -5.49 -5.41 -10.38
N HIS A 64 -5.90 -5.32 -9.12
CA HIS A 64 -5.09 -5.60 -7.94
C HIS A 64 -5.43 -6.96 -7.31
N GLY A 65 -6.30 -7.76 -7.94
CA GLY A 65 -6.70 -9.09 -7.48
C GLY A 65 -7.76 -9.08 -6.36
N ARG A 66 -8.47 -7.97 -6.17
CA ARG A 66 -9.51 -7.79 -5.15
C ARG A 66 -10.89 -8.08 -5.72
N ASN A 67 -11.76 -8.66 -4.91
CA ASN A 67 -13.05 -9.18 -5.36
C ASN A 67 -14.17 -8.13 -5.30
N TYR A 68 -15.00 -8.11 -6.33
CA TYR A 68 -16.25 -7.33 -6.33
C TYR A 68 -17.36 -8.07 -7.07
N ARG A 69 -18.61 -7.69 -6.77
CA ARG A 69 -19.80 -8.18 -7.45
C ARG A 69 -20.27 -7.17 -8.47
N PHE A 70 -20.48 -7.65 -9.69
CA PHE A 70 -21.06 -6.86 -10.78
C PHE A 70 -22.48 -7.33 -11.06
N TYR A 71 -23.46 -6.47 -10.80
CA TYR A 71 -24.87 -6.77 -11.01
C TYR A 71 -25.28 -6.48 -12.46
N LYS A 72 -26.30 -7.20 -12.95
CA LYS A 72 -26.81 -7.02 -14.33
C LYS A 72 -27.39 -5.63 -14.61
N ASP A 73 -27.82 -4.93 -13.57
CA ASP A 73 -28.32 -3.54 -13.64
C ASP A 73 -27.18 -2.50 -13.67
N GLY A 74 -25.92 -2.93 -13.70
CA GLY A 74 -24.74 -2.07 -13.73
C GLY A 74 -24.27 -1.63 -12.34
N ARG A 75 -24.92 -2.05 -11.26
CA ARG A 75 -24.43 -1.77 -9.91
C ARG A 75 -23.18 -2.59 -9.60
N VAL A 76 -22.26 -1.96 -8.87
CA VAL A 76 -21.01 -2.56 -8.39
C VAL A 76 -21.02 -2.56 -6.88
N GLU A 77 -20.78 -3.72 -6.28
CA GLU A 77 -20.64 -3.89 -4.84
C GLU A 77 -19.25 -4.46 -4.55
N PHE A 78 -18.42 -3.64 -3.91
CA PHE A 78 -17.09 -4.04 -3.48
C PHE A 78 -17.17 -4.85 -2.18
N LEU A 79 -16.33 -5.88 -2.06
CA LEU A 79 -16.31 -6.74 -0.89
C LEU A 79 -14.98 -6.60 -0.16
N ILE A 80 -15.05 -6.29 1.13
CA ILE A 80 -13.87 -6.19 1.97
C ILE A 80 -13.60 -7.55 2.59
N ASP A 81 -12.63 -8.25 2.00
CA ASP A 81 -12.10 -9.51 2.50
C ASP A 81 -11.03 -9.28 3.59
N ARG A 82 -10.65 -10.33 4.33
CA ARG A 82 -9.60 -10.24 5.38
C ARG A 82 -8.23 -9.85 4.82
N ASP A 83 -7.97 -10.17 3.57
CA ASP A 83 -6.72 -9.87 2.86
C ASP A 83 -6.78 -8.54 2.10
N TYR A 84 -7.74 -7.67 2.42
CA TYR A 84 -7.90 -6.37 1.80
C TYR A 84 -6.61 -5.54 1.92
N LYS A 85 -6.23 -4.93 0.80
CA LYS A 85 -5.12 -3.99 0.71
C LYS A 85 -5.63 -2.71 0.07
N GLU A 86 -5.36 -1.60 0.76
CA GLU A 86 -5.62 -0.27 0.23
C GLU A 86 -4.69 0.01 -0.96
N VAL A 87 -5.23 0.63 -2.01
CA VAL A 87 -4.52 1.01 -3.23
C VAL A 87 -4.93 2.41 -3.68
N PHE A 88 -4.09 3.07 -4.48
CA PHE A 88 -4.52 4.30 -5.15
C PHE A 88 -5.55 3.96 -6.23
N PRO A 89 -6.58 4.80 -6.42
CA PRO A 89 -7.59 4.57 -7.44
C PRO A 89 -6.96 4.64 -8.84
N ASP A 90 -7.40 3.74 -9.73
CA ASP A 90 -7.06 3.79 -11.15
C ASP A 90 -8.20 4.39 -11.97
N VAL A 91 -7.83 5.16 -13.00
CA VAL A 91 -8.77 5.79 -13.93
C VAL A 91 -9.65 4.78 -14.67
N SER A 92 -9.20 3.54 -14.88
CA SER A 92 -10.02 2.52 -15.58
C SER A 92 -11.15 1.94 -14.75
N GLU A 93 -11.09 2.00 -13.41
CA GLU A 93 -11.98 1.28 -12.50
C GLU A 93 -12.69 2.22 -11.49
N LEU A 94 -13.00 3.46 -11.89
CA LEU A 94 -13.56 4.49 -10.99
C LEU A 94 -14.86 4.09 -10.30
N ASP A 95 -15.76 3.37 -10.98
CA ASP A 95 -17.01 2.89 -10.39
C ASP A 95 -16.78 1.83 -9.29
N VAL A 96 -15.75 0.99 -9.47
CA VAL A 96 -15.32 -0.02 -8.49
C VAL A 96 -14.74 0.69 -7.27
N HIS A 97 -13.83 1.65 -7.47
CA HIS A 97 -13.23 2.41 -6.38
C HIS A 97 -14.24 3.27 -5.61
N ARG A 98 -15.29 3.77 -6.28
CA ARG A 98 -16.39 4.45 -5.58
C ARG A 98 -17.15 3.48 -4.68
N SER A 99 -17.46 2.28 -5.18
CA SER A 99 -18.10 1.24 -4.38
C SER A 99 -17.23 0.80 -3.20
N GLU A 100 -15.92 0.67 -3.42
CA GLU A 100 -14.91 0.40 -2.39
C GLU A 100 -14.93 1.46 -1.28
N ALA A 101 -15.01 2.75 -1.62
CA ALA A 101 -15.08 3.82 -0.63
C ALA A 101 -16.35 3.74 0.25
N VAL A 102 -17.49 3.36 -0.35
CA VAL A 102 -18.74 3.17 0.40
C VAL A 102 -18.63 1.96 1.33
N ALA A 103 -18.13 0.83 0.82
CA ALA A 103 -17.91 -0.36 1.63
C ALA A 103 -16.95 -0.08 2.81
N LEU A 104 -15.87 0.66 2.59
CA LEU A 104 -14.92 1.03 3.65
C LEU A 104 -15.59 1.87 4.75
N ALA A 105 -16.44 2.83 4.36
CA ALA A 105 -17.18 3.64 5.31
C ALA A 105 -18.17 2.80 6.14
N GLU A 106 -18.86 1.84 5.53
CA GLU A 106 -19.78 0.91 6.21
C GLU A 106 -19.06 -0.04 7.15
N HIS A 107 -17.84 -0.46 6.81
CA HIS A 107 -16.98 -1.31 7.63
C HIS A 107 -16.20 -0.57 8.73
N GLY A 108 -16.41 0.74 8.90
CA GLY A 108 -15.81 1.51 9.98
C GLY A 108 -14.41 2.06 9.69
N GLU A 109 -14.00 2.12 8.41
CA GLU A 109 -12.72 2.68 7.95
C GLU A 109 -12.90 4.03 7.21
N PRO A 110 -13.32 5.11 7.92
CA PRO A 110 -13.68 6.37 7.28
C PRO A 110 -12.48 7.12 6.67
N TYR A 111 -11.27 6.97 7.22
CA TYR A 111 -10.09 7.69 6.72
C TYR A 111 -9.64 7.15 5.36
N SER A 112 -9.59 5.81 5.19
CA SER A 112 -9.28 5.20 3.89
C SER A 112 -10.36 5.51 2.86
N ALA A 113 -11.65 5.52 3.24
CA ALA A 113 -12.73 5.95 2.36
C ALA A 113 -12.56 7.39 1.87
N ILE A 114 -12.30 8.35 2.77
CA ILE A 114 -12.07 9.76 2.42
C ILE A 114 -10.84 9.92 1.51
N ARG A 115 -9.75 9.22 1.81
CA ARG A 115 -8.53 9.23 0.99
C ARG A 115 -8.80 8.73 -0.43
N LEU A 116 -9.53 7.62 -0.55
CA LEU A 116 -9.91 7.03 -1.82
C LEU A 116 -10.81 7.99 -2.62
N LEU A 117 -11.80 8.62 -1.99
CA LEU A 117 -12.66 9.61 -2.63
C LEU A 117 -11.89 10.85 -3.12
N LYS A 118 -10.92 11.35 -2.35
CA LYS A 118 -10.00 12.42 -2.80
C LYS A 118 -9.21 11.98 -4.03
N GLY A 119 -8.70 10.75 -4.04
CA GLY A 119 -7.99 10.15 -5.18
C GLY A 119 -8.88 10.01 -6.42
N ILE A 120 -10.12 9.55 -6.26
CA ILE A 120 -11.12 9.44 -7.33
C ILE A 120 -11.39 10.83 -7.95
N GLY A 121 -11.56 11.86 -7.11
CA GLY A 121 -11.69 13.24 -7.57
C GLY A 121 -10.48 13.71 -8.39
N LEU A 122 -9.26 13.34 -7.99
CA LEU A 122 -8.04 13.58 -8.77
C LEU A 122 -8.07 12.82 -10.11
N CYS A 123 -8.50 11.55 -10.13
CA CYS A 123 -8.59 10.76 -11.35
C CYS A 123 -9.56 11.36 -12.38
N TYR A 124 -10.74 11.80 -11.94
CA TYR A 124 -11.68 12.50 -12.81
C TYR A 124 -11.09 13.79 -13.39
N ARG A 125 -10.37 14.59 -12.59
CA ARG A 125 -9.66 15.78 -13.08
C ARG A 125 -8.61 15.42 -14.14
N ILE A 126 -7.86 14.33 -13.96
CA ILE A 126 -6.84 13.88 -14.92
C ILE A 126 -7.46 13.34 -16.21
N GLN A 127 -8.62 12.68 -16.12
CA GLN A 127 -9.26 12.05 -17.28
C GLN A 127 -10.09 13.04 -18.10
N PHE A 128 -10.85 13.91 -17.44
CA PHE A 128 -11.87 14.76 -18.06
C PHE A 128 -11.55 16.26 -17.98
N GLY A 129 -10.51 16.66 -17.25
CA GLY A 129 -10.08 18.05 -17.13
C GLY A 129 -11.14 18.91 -16.44
N LYS A 130 -11.76 19.82 -17.20
CA LYS A 130 -12.80 20.74 -16.72
C LYS A 130 -14.22 20.15 -16.79
N LEU A 131 -14.40 19.03 -17.48
CA LEU A 131 -15.71 18.38 -17.58
C LEU A 131 -16.02 17.66 -16.27
N VAL A 132 -17.26 17.82 -15.80
CA VAL A 132 -17.74 17.30 -14.52
C VAL A 132 -18.77 16.20 -14.78
N PRO A 133 -18.34 14.93 -14.96
CA PRO A 133 -19.27 13.82 -15.17
C PRO A 133 -20.09 13.55 -13.91
N GLU A 134 -21.23 12.86 -14.06
CA GLU A 134 -22.12 12.47 -12.96
C GLU A 134 -21.38 11.67 -11.87
N GLY A 135 -20.47 10.78 -12.28
CA GLY A 135 -19.61 10.02 -11.37
C GLY A 135 -18.71 10.89 -10.49
N TYR A 136 -18.30 12.07 -10.96
CA TYR A 136 -17.53 13.03 -10.16
C TYR A 136 -18.42 13.77 -9.14
N GLN A 137 -19.64 14.15 -9.55
CA GLN A 137 -20.58 14.83 -8.65
C GLN A 137 -20.95 13.92 -7.48
N THR A 138 -21.34 12.68 -7.78
CA THR A 138 -21.65 11.67 -6.76
C THR A 138 -20.48 11.41 -5.82
N ALA A 139 -19.25 11.23 -6.33
CA ALA A 139 -18.07 11.06 -5.49
C ALA A 139 -17.78 12.29 -4.60
N THR A 140 -18.03 13.51 -5.11
CA THR A 140 -17.82 14.76 -4.37
C THR A 140 -18.87 14.97 -3.28
N GLU A 141 -20.13 14.61 -3.56
CA GLU A 141 -21.21 14.60 -2.59
C GLU A 141 -20.93 13.62 -1.45
N GLU A 142 -20.47 12.41 -1.79
CA GLU A 142 -20.04 11.40 -0.83
C GLU A 142 -18.86 11.87 0.04
N LEU A 143 -17.83 12.44 -0.59
CA LEU A 143 -16.70 13.02 0.12
C LEU A 143 -17.15 14.12 1.08
N SER A 144 -18.06 14.98 0.64
CA SER A 144 -18.59 16.09 1.45
C SER A 144 -19.41 15.57 2.63
N ARG A 145 -20.23 14.54 2.41
CA ARG A 145 -21.01 13.84 3.44
C ARG A 145 -20.09 13.25 4.52
N MET A 146 -19.07 12.50 4.11
CA MET A 146 -18.10 11.88 5.02
C MET A 146 -17.26 12.91 5.77
N THR A 147 -16.80 13.96 5.09
CA THR A 147 -16.00 15.03 5.72
C THR A 147 -16.82 15.79 6.76
N LYS A 148 -18.11 16.05 6.50
CA LYS A 148 -19.03 16.66 7.47
C LYS A 148 -19.23 15.76 8.69
N HIS A 149 -19.41 14.46 8.48
CA HIS A 149 -19.53 13.49 9.58
C HIS A 149 -18.25 13.47 10.45
N MET A 150 -17.08 13.54 9.80
CA MET A 150 -15.78 13.54 10.47
C MET A 150 -15.27 14.94 10.88
N ALA A 151 -16.12 15.96 10.86
CA ALA A 151 -15.72 17.35 11.12
C ALA A 151 -15.09 17.55 12.51
N HIS A 152 -15.53 16.77 13.50
CA HIS A 152 -14.98 16.77 14.85
C HIS A 152 -13.52 16.26 14.92
N LYS A 153 -13.07 15.54 13.88
CA LYS A 153 -11.72 14.96 13.73
C LYS A 153 -10.99 15.49 12.49
N ASN A 154 -11.27 16.73 12.09
CA ASN A 154 -10.67 17.36 10.89
C ASN A 154 -9.14 17.24 10.81
N LYS A 155 -8.46 17.31 11.95
CA LYS A 155 -7.01 17.18 12.04
C LYS A 155 -6.55 15.77 11.61
N GLU A 156 -7.12 14.73 12.20
CA GLU A 156 -6.83 13.33 11.86
C GLU A 156 -7.17 13.04 10.39
N VAL A 157 -8.29 13.60 9.89
CA VAL A 157 -8.67 13.49 8.49
C VAL A 157 -7.57 14.11 7.60
N SER A 158 -7.14 15.34 7.87
CA SER A 158 -6.03 15.98 7.12
C SER A 158 -4.72 15.19 7.20
N ASP A 159 -4.42 14.62 8.36
CA ASP A 159 -3.19 13.88 8.56
C ASP A 159 -3.21 12.57 7.80
N LEU A 160 -4.24 11.74 7.99
CA LEU A 160 -4.29 10.40 7.39
C LEU A 160 -4.63 10.40 5.91
N THR A 161 -5.33 11.41 5.39
CA THR A 161 -5.82 11.38 4.00
C THR A 161 -4.96 12.15 3.00
N ASP A 162 -3.96 12.90 3.47
CA ASP A 162 -3.03 13.63 2.59
C ASP A 162 -1.60 13.05 2.65
N PRO A 163 -0.89 13.03 1.51
CA PRO A 163 -1.34 13.34 0.17
C PRO A 163 -2.21 12.21 -0.40
N TYR A 164 -3.02 12.55 -1.41
CA TYR A 164 -3.82 11.59 -2.14
C TYR A 164 -3.26 11.42 -3.56
N GLY A 165 -3.58 10.31 -4.21
CA GLY A 165 -3.03 9.97 -5.51
C GLY A 165 -4.02 9.30 -6.46
N CYS A 166 -3.64 9.22 -7.73
CA CYS A 166 -4.38 8.55 -8.78
C CYS A 166 -3.41 7.87 -9.76
N SER A 167 -3.73 6.63 -10.16
CA SER A 167 -3.01 5.88 -11.20
C SER A 167 -3.68 6.06 -12.57
N LYS A 168 -2.86 6.30 -13.60
CA LYS A 168 -3.28 6.30 -15.01
C LYS A 168 -2.17 5.74 -15.88
N LYS A 169 -2.42 4.61 -16.56
CA LYS A 169 -1.47 4.03 -17.53
C LYS A 169 -0.03 3.93 -17.00
N ASN A 170 0.14 3.37 -15.80
CA ASN A 170 1.43 3.21 -15.10
C ASN A 170 2.08 4.53 -14.59
N ILE A 171 1.36 5.65 -14.61
CA ILE A 171 1.77 6.91 -13.99
C ILE A 171 0.94 7.11 -12.73
N LEU A 172 1.60 7.26 -11.60
CA LEU A 172 1.00 7.65 -10.33
C LEU A 172 1.18 9.15 -10.13
N LYS A 173 0.07 9.89 -10.11
CA LYS A 173 0.05 11.30 -9.76
C LYS A 173 -0.33 11.46 -8.30
N ILE A 174 0.49 12.19 -7.54
CA ILE A 174 0.29 12.48 -6.11
C ILE A 174 0.12 13.99 -5.95
N GLU A 175 -0.89 14.40 -5.18
CA GLU A 175 -1.19 15.81 -4.95
C GLU A 175 -1.49 16.05 -3.48
N SER A 176 -1.12 17.23 -3.00
CA SER A 176 -1.61 17.77 -1.74
C SER A 176 -2.07 19.19 -1.95
N ALA A 177 -3.39 19.39 -1.86
CA ALA A 177 -4.00 20.71 -1.88
C ALA A 177 -3.48 21.63 -0.75
N PRO A 178 -3.41 21.22 0.54
CA PRO A 178 -2.96 22.11 1.60
C PRO A 178 -1.48 22.50 1.49
N PHE A 179 -0.63 21.59 1.02
CA PHE A 179 0.81 21.83 0.84
C PHE A 179 1.20 22.31 -0.57
N ARG A 180 0.21 22.46 -1.46
CA ARG A 180 0.35 22.97 -2.83
C ARG A 180 1.50 22.35 -3.62
N PHE A 181 1.55 21.02 -3.63
CA PHE A 181 2.48 20.30 -4.49
C PHE A 181 1.77 19.24 -5.33
N SER A 182 2.35 18.99 -6.50
CA SER A 182 1.96 17.90 -7.39
C SER A 182 3.20 17.18 -7.88
N LEU A 183 3.11 15.86 -7.94
CA LEU A 183 4.20 14.98 -8.36
C LEU A 183 3.67 13.90 -9.29
N GLU A 184 4.39 13.64 -10.37
CA GLU A 184 4.15 12.48 -11.22
C GLU A 184 5.31 11.48 -11.07
N THR A 185 4.97 10.23 -10.78
CA THR A 185 5.92 9.12 -10.66
C THR A 185 5.35 7.88 -11.37
N THR A 186 6.11 6.79 -11.41
CA THR A 186 5.65 5.50 -11.92
C THR A 186 4.70 4.81 -10.93
N ALA A 187 3.80 3.95 -11.39
CA ALA A 187 2.88 3.23 -10.50
C ALA A 187 3.52 2.03 -9.78
N ASP A 188 4.78 1.73 -10.07
CA ASP A 188 5.54 0.60 -9.50
C ASP A 188 6.04 0.83 -8.06
N TRP A 189 5.78 1.99 -7.48
CA TRP A 189 6.08 2.28 -6.08
C TRP A 189 5.07 1.61 -5.16
N LYS A 190 5.57 0.84 -4.18
CA LYS A 190 4.74 0.38 -3.07
C LYS A 190 4.56 1.52 -2.07
N HIS A 191 3.34 1.73 -1.61
CA HIS A 191 3.01 2.78 -0.65
C HIS A 191 2.48 2.16 0.64
N TYR A 192 2.88 2.74 1.78
CA TYR A 192 2.27 2.45 3.06
C TYR A 192 1.28 3.57 3.39
N PHE A 193 0.01 3.20 3.50
CA PHE A 193 -1.03 4.13 3.88
C PHE A 193 -0.94 4.39 5.39
N PRO A 194 -0.88 5.66 5.83
CA PRO A 194 -0.81 5.98 7.25
C PRO A 194 -2.03 5.47 8.02
N GLU A 195 -1.74 4.94 9.21
CA GLU A 195 -2.69 4.49 10.23
C GLU A 195 -2.63 5.42 11.46
N LEU A 196 -3.67 5.40 12.31
CA LEU A 196 -3.77 6.26 13.50
C LEU A 196 -2.59 6.11 14.47
N GLU A 197 -2.07 4.89 14.63
CA GLU A 197 -0.97 4.59 15.55
C GLU A 197 0.42 4.79 14.93
N SER A 198 0.49 5.22 13.67
CA SER A 198 1.76 5.37 12.97
C SER A 198 2.51 6.62 13.46
N PRO A 199 3.82 6.52 13.75
CA PRO A 199 4.64 7.66 14.18
C PRO A 199 5.03 8.57 12.99
N GLU A 200 4.29 8.52 11.88
CA GLU A 200 4.60 9.25 10.65
C GLU A 200 3.96 10.64 10.60
N SER A 201 3.32 11.06 11.68
CA SER A 201 2.80 12.41 11.85
C SER A 201 2.88 12.83 13.32
N GLY A 202 3.05 14.12 13.55
CA GLY A 202 3.14 14.68 14.89
C GLY A 202 2.75 16.15 14.91
N VAL A 203 2.36 16.60 16.10
CA VAL A 203 2.09 18.01 16.36
C VAL A 203 2.89 18.46 17.55
N GLU A 204 3.63 19.54 17.33
CA GLU A 204 4.41 20.26 18.31
C GLU A 204 3.87 21.69 18.42
N GLU A 205 4.34 22.42 19.43
CA GLU A 205 3.83 23.76 19.74
C GLU A 205 4.01 24.74 18.57
N ASP A 206 5.10 24.61 17.83
CA ASP A 206 5.52 25.52 16.77
C ASP A 206 5.23 25.01 15.35
N HIS A 207 4.99 23.70 15.17
CA HIS A 207 4.72 23.13 13.85
C HIS A 207 3.97 21.79 13.89
N LEU A 208 3.26 21.51 12.79
CA LEU A 208 2.75 20.18 12.46
C LEU A 208 3.68 19.55 11.43
N TRP A 209 3.86 18.23 11.49
CA TRP A 209 4.66 17.51 10.51
C TRP A 209 4.03 16.16 10.17
N LYS A 210 4.24 15.72 8.92
CA LYS A 210 3.86 14.39 8.43
C LYS A 210 4.84 13.88 7.39
N VAL A 211 5.00 12.56 7.33
CA VAL A 211 5.96 11.86 6.49
C VAL A 211 5.26 10.75 5.75
N ARG A 212 5.52 10.64 4.45
CA ARG A 212 4.87 9.66 3.58
C ARG A 212 5.94 8.96 2.77
N ARG A 213 5.91 7.64 2.81
CA ARG A 213 6.99 6.80 2.30
C ARG A 213 6.49 5.89 1.19
N PHE A 214 7.30 5.79 0.16
CA PHE A 214 7.12 4.94 -1.00
C PHE A 214 8.41 4.16 -1.17
N TYR A 215 8.32 2.89 -1.54
CA TYR A 215 9.52 2.07 -1.65
C TYR A 215 9.50 1.13 -2.86
N LYS A 216 10.70 0.81 -3.31
CA LYS A 216 10.97 -0.25 -4.27
C LYS A 216 11.82 -1.31 -3.59
N THR A 217 11.38 -2.56 -3.73
CA THR A 217 12.13 -3.72 -3.24
C THR A 217 13.25 -4.01 -4.22
N LEU A 218 14.44 -4.29 -3.71
CA LEU A 218 15.58 -4.62 -4.57
C LEU A 218 15.55 -6.10 -4.96
N PRO A 219 16.08 -6.45 -6.14
CA PRO A 219 16.09 -7.83 -6.62
C PRO A 219 16.85 -8.79 -5.69
N THR A 220 17.79 -8.29 -4.89
CA THR A 220 18.55 -9.10 -3.91
C THR A 220 17.66 -9.76 -2.84
N ASP A 221 16.45 -9.24 -2.61
CA ASP A 221 15.48 -9.75 -1.62
C ASP A 221 14.54 -10.84 -2.15
N LEU A 222 14.70 -11.26 -3.41
CA LEU A 222 13.82 -12.26 -4.01
C LEU A 222 13.96 -13.65 -3.37
N ASN A 223 15.03 -13.89 -2.61
CA ASN A 223 15.34 -15.18 -1.96
C ASN A 223 14.59 -15.47 -0.64
N LEU A 224 13.80 -14.53 -0.10
CA LEU A 224 12.95 -14.79 1.07
C LEU A 224 11.59 -15.35 0.62
N GLU A 225 11.09 -16.40 1.30
CA GLU A 225 9.76 -16.97 1.01
C GLU A 225 8.66 -15.91 1.24
N GLU A 226 7.58 -15.95 0.45
CA GLU A 226 6.54 -14.91 0.45
C GLU A 226 5.88 -14.72 1.83
N TRP A 227 5.72 -15.79 2.60
CA TRP A 227 5.15 -15.73 3.94
C TRP A 227 6.11 -15.06 4.95
N GLU A 228 7.42 -15.27 4.85
CA GLU A 228 8.41 -14.57 5.69
C GLU A 228 8.40 -13.07 5.39
N LYS A 229 8.25 -12.69 4.12
CA LYS A 229 8.11 -11.30 3.71
C LYS A 229 6.88 -10.66 4.35
N VAL A 230 5.73 -11.35 4.35
CA VAL A 230 4.47 -10.86 4.94
C VAL A 230 4.56 -10.80 6.47
N TYR A 231 5.03 -11.86 7.11
CA TYR A 231 5.18 -11.95 8.56
C TYR A 231 6.14 -10.88 9.09
N GLN A 232 7.29 -10.69 8.45
CA GLN A 232 8.22 -9.63 8.85
C GLN A 232 7.65 -8.23 8.60
N SER A 233 6.78 -8.01 7.59
CA SER A 233 6.20 -6.68 7.34
C SER A 233 5.13 -6.32 8.35
N GLN A 234 4.46 -7.31 8.91
CA GLN A 234 3.44 -7.13 9.93
C GLN A 234 4.05 -7.07 11.34
N SER A 235 5.07 -7.88 11.64
CA SER A 235 5.69 -7.96 12.97
C SER A 235 6.68 -6.84 13.26
N GLN A 236 7.44 -6.39 12.25
CA GLN A 236 8.35 -5.27 12.38
C GLN A 236 7.63 -4.04 11.85
N LYS A 237 7.14 -3.18 12.75
CA LYS A 237 6.66 -1.83 12.38
C LYS A 237 7.70 -1.23 11.41
N PHE A 238 7.27 -0.80 10.22
CA PHE A 238 8.08 -0.48 9.02
C PHE A 238 9.40 0.29 9.26
N LEU A 239 9.49 1.03 10.36
CA LEU A 239 10.64 1.79 10.80
C LEU A 239 11.82 0.96 11.35
N GLN A 240 11.59 -0.25 11.85
CA GLN A 240 12.59 -0.96 12.65
C GLN A 240 13.35 -2.06 11.90
N TYR A 241 12.87 -2.51 10.75
CA TYR A 241 13.60 -3.46 9.91
C TYR A 241 12.96 -3.51 8.53
N LYS A 242 13.77 -3.32 7.47
CA LYS A 242 13.67 -4.06 6.19
C LYS A 242 14.69 -3.56 5.16
N PRO A 243 15.12 -4.46 4.26
CA PRO A 243 16.43 -4.54 3.59
C PRO A 243 16.84 -3.31 2.78
N ASP A 244 18.08 -3.34 2.28
CA ASP A 244 18.54 -2.52 1.16
C ASP A 244 17.36 -2.24 0.21
N ARG A 245 16.86 -1.00 0.19
CA ARG A 245 15.68 -0.59 -0.59
C ARG A 245 15.90 0.82 -1.08
N ILE A 246 15.27 1.13 -2.21
CA ILE A 246 15.14 2.52 -2.63
C ILE A 246 13.85 3.06 -2.00
N LEU A 247 14.01 4.09 -1.19
CA LEU A 247 12.93 4.74 -0.45
C LEU A 247 12.75 6.15 -0.99
N PHE A 248 11.55 6.47 -1.42
CA PHE A 248 11.10 7.81 -1.74
C PHE A 248 10.27 8.34 -0.57
N THR A 249 10.62 9.51 -0.04
CA THR A 249 9.99 10.12 1.14
C THR A 249 9.54 11.54 0.82
N ILE A 250 8.29 11.83 1.18
CA ILE A 250 7.67 13.15 1.17
C ILE A 250 7.46 13.56 2.63
N GLY A 251 8.16 14.60 3.08
CA GLY A 251 7.90 15.24 4.37
C GLY A 251 7.10 16.52 4.17
N LEU A 252 6.07 16.76 4.97
CA LEU A 252 5.24 17.95 4.93
C LEU A 252 5.24 18.59 6.31
N SER A 253 5.43 19.90 6.40
CA SER A 253 5.32 20.62 7.67
C SER A 253 4.56 21.93 7.54
N TYR A 254 3.74 22.24 8.54
CA TYR A 254 2.99 23.50 8.60
C TYR A 254 3.39 24.27 9.85
N HIS A 255 3.77 25.54 9.68
CA HIS A 255 4.31 26.41 10.72
C HIS A 255 3.32 27.56 11.01
N PRO A 256 2.40 27.41 11.97
CA PRO A 256 1.38 28.44 12.25
C PRO A 256 1.97 29.71 12.88
N VAL A 257 3.04 29.60 13.65
CA VAL A 257 3.77 30.71 14.27
C VAL A 257 4.91 31.14 13.34
N ALA A 258 5.29 32.42 13.37
CA ALA A 258 6.35 32.99 12.52
C ALA A 258 7.54 32.02 12.41
N ALA A 259 7.81 31.56 11.19
CA ALA A 259 8.69 30.44 10.96
C ALA A 259 10.10 30.74 11.49
N VAL A 260 10.49 30.07 12.58
CA VAL A 260 11.88 30.01 13.08
C VAL A 260 12.82 29.51 11.97
N TYR A 261 12.27 28.71 11.05
CA TYR A 261 12.96 28.20 9.89
C TYR A 261 12.85 29.17 8.70
N THR A 262 13.98 29.33 8.04
CA THR A 262 14.17 29.95 6.73
C THR A 262 14.49 28.85 5.72
N SER A 263 14.42 29.18 4.43
CA SER A 263 14.81 28.24 3.36
C SER A 263 16.23 27.69 3.50
N LYS A 264 17.13 28.39 4.21
CA LYS A 264 18.51 27.97 4.42
C LYS A 264 18.69 26.92 5.53
N ASN A 265 17.86 26.94 6.58
CA ASN A 265 17.99 26.07 7.75
C ASN A 265 16.80 25.10 7.91
N TYR A 266 15.83 25.11 7.01
CA TYR A 266 14.68 24.20 7.06
C TYR A 266 15.07 22.71 7.10
N PHE A 267 16.23 22.32 6.57
CA PHE A 267 16.74 20.96 6.68
C PHE A 267 16.93 20.50 8.15
N GLN A 268 17.20 21.42 9.07
CA GLN A 268 17.45 21.11 10.49
C GLN A 268 16.22 20.53 11.18
N LEU A 269 15.03 20.97 10.77
CA LEU A 269 13.77 20.40 11.25
C LEU A 269 13.74 18.88 10.97
N TRP A 270 14.02 18.51 9.72
CA TRP A 270 13.97 17.12 9.28
C TRP A 270 15.11 16.27 9.84
N ASP A 271 16.28 16.87 10.08
CA ASP A 271 17.36 16.22 10.81
C ASP A 271 16.91 15.85 12.23
N LEU A 272 16.24 16.77 12.92
CA LEU A 272 15.70 16.55 14.25
C LEU A 272 14.65 15.44 14.26
N LYS A 273 13.71 15.44 13.29
CA LYS A 273 12.69 14.37 13.15
C LYS A 273 13.27 13.00 12.83
N ARG A 274 14.45 12.95 12.20
CA ARG A 274 15.17 11.71 11.93
C ARG A 274 16.11 11.30 13.05
N GLY A 275 16.19 12.06 14.14
CA GLY A 275 17.11 11.79 15.25
C GLY A 275 18.58 12.08 14.93
N ILE A 276 18.85 12.89 13.91
CA ILE A 276 20.20 13.32 13.56
C ILE A 276 20.63 14.40 14.56
N ASN A 277 21.60 14.05 15.40
CA ASN A 277 22.16 14.87 16.46
C ASN A 277 23.70 14.72 16.45
N PRO A 278 24.45 15.54 17.20
CA PRO A 278 25.91 15.49 17.17
C PRO A 278 26.52 14.11 17.51
N ARG A 279 25.78 13.28 18.26
CA ARG A 279 26.18 11.91 18.58
C ARG A 279 25.97 10.98 17.39
N THR A 280 24.76 10.95 16.82
CA THR A 280 24.43 10.09 15.67
C THR A 280 25.21 10.47 14.42
N ILE A 281 25.55 11.76 14.24
CA ILE A 281 26.43 12.21 13.16
C ILE A 281 27.80 11.53 13.23
N LYS A 282 28.38 11.41 14.43
CA LYS A 282 29.66 10.73 14.65
C LYS A 282 29.53 9.21 14.50
N GLU A 283 28.50 8.62 15.10
CA GLU A 283 28.28 7.16 15.06
C GLU A 283 28.03 6.65 13.63
N MET A 284 27.28 7.40 12.82
CA MET A 284 26.90 7.00 11.46
C MET A 284 27.82 7.57 10.38
N ASN A 285 28.88 8.29 10.75
CA ASN A 285 29.73 9.05 9.81
C ASN A 285 28.92 9.91 8.82
N PHE A 286 27.90 10.61 9.33
CA PHE A 286 26.99 11.38 8.49
C PHE A 286 27.70 12.58 7.86
N ARG A 287 27.61 12.68 6.53
CA ARG A 287 28.18 13.78 5.73
C ARG A 287 27.14 14.31 4.77
N ARG A 288 26.90 15.63 4.82
CA ARG A 288 26.02 16.32 3.87
C ARG A 288 26.83 17.28 3.02
N LYS A 289 26.60 17.23 1.71
CA LYS A 289 27.15 18.18 0.73
C LYS A 289 25.99 18.82 -0.02
N LYS A 290 26.03 20.15 -0.17
CA LYS A 290 25.09 20.86 -1.04
C LYS A 290 25.59 20.76 -2.49
N GLU A 291 24.73 20.31 -3.39
CA GLU A 291 24.96 20.22 -4.83
C GLU A 291 23.86 21.01 -5.53
N GLU A 292 24.20 22.20 -6.04
CA GLU A 292 23.23 23.15 -6.63
C GLU A 292 22.05 23.45 -5.70
N ASP A 293 20.84 23.01 -6.07
CA ASP A 293 19.59 23.18 -5.33
C ASP A 293 19.20 21.97 -4.48
N ALA A 294 20.06 20.94 -4.41
CA ALA A 294 19.84 19.72 -3.66
C ALA A 294 20.94 19.47 -2.63
N TYR A 295 20.67 18.54 -1.72
CA TYR A 295 21.63 18.04 -0.75
C TYR A 295 21.86 16.56 -0.98
N VAL A 296 23.13 16.16 -0.93
CA VAL A 296 23.55 14.77 -0.96
C VAL A 296 24.11 14.42 0.40
N SER A 297 23.38 13.56 1.11
CA SER A 297 23.74 13.06 2.43
C SER A 297 24.25 11.61 2.30
N ARG A 298 25.38 11.29 2.92
CA ARG A 298 25.95 9.93 3.00
C ARG A 298 26.14 9.54 4.45
N PHE A 299 25.80 8.31 4.81
CA PHE A 299 26.00 7.78 6.17
C PHE A 299 26.01 6.25 6.15
N ASN A 300 26.54 5.65 7.21
CA ASN A 300 26.49 4.21 7.43
C ASN A 300 25.28 3.89 8.29
N TRP A 301 24.33 3.12 7.74
CA TRP A 301 23.23 2.56 8.51
C TRP A 301 23.66 1.25 9.15
N ILE A 302 23.39 1.11 10.45
CA ILE A 302 23.69 -0.11 11.20
C ILE A 302 22.38 -0.86 11.38
N HIS A 303 22.27 -2.04 10.77
CA HIS A 303 21.12 -2.92 10.95
C HIS A 303 21.09 -3.52 12.36
N PRO A 304 19.92 -3.98 12.84
CA PRO A 304 19.83 -4.68 14.14
C PRO A 304 20.68 -5.95 14.24
N ASP A 305 21.05 -6.56 13.12
CA ASP A 305 21.97 -7.70 13.04
C ASP A 305 23.45 -7.29 13.12
N GLY A 306 23.75 -5.99 13.23
CA GLY A 306 25.10 -5.42 13.29
C GLY A 306 25.73 -5.11 11.93
N ARG A 307 25.05 -5.42 10.81
CA ARG A 307 25.58 -5.14 9.47
C ARG A 307 25.60 -3.65 9.19
N GLN A 308 26.72 -3.13 8.69
CA GLN A 308 26.82 -1.75 8.23
C GLN A 308 26.56 -1.66 6.72
N VAL A 309 25.64 -0.78 6.33
CA VAL A 309 25.32 -0.50 4.93
C VAL A 309 25.55 1.00 4.67
N PRO A 310 26.47 1.34 3.76
CA PRO A 310 26.61 2.71 3.27
C PRO A 310 25.34 3.11 2.53
N MET A 311 24.71 4.19 2.98
CA MET A 311 23.49 4.75 2.43
C MET A 311 23.76 6.12 1.84
N VAL A 312 23.03 6.44 0.79
CA VAL A 312 23.01 7.76 0.16
C VAL A 312 21.58 8.28 0.12
N VAL A 313 21.43 9.58 0.35
CA VAL A 313 20.16 10.30 0.29
C VAL A 313 20.33 11.55 -0.55
N LEU A 314 19.46 11.70 -1.53
CA LEU A 314 19.31 12.91 -2.33
C LEU A 314 18.08 13.65 -1.82
N GLU A 315 18.25 14.92 -1.44
CA GLU A 315 17.24 15.67 -0.68
C GLU A 315 17.06 17.08 -1.24
N LYS A 316 15.82 17.54 -1.27
CA LYS A 316 15.49 18.93 -1.58
C LYS A 316 14.43 19.43 -0.60
N TYR A 317 14.57 20.69 -0.25
CA TYR A 317 13.82 21.32 0.82
C TYR A 317 13.16 22.57 0.24
N TYR A 318 11.86 22.69 0.43
CA TYR A 318 11.08 23.86 0.06
C TYR A 318 10.43 24.41 1.32
N LEU A 319 10.55 25.71 1.54
CA LEU A 319 9.82 26.41 2.58
C LEU A 319 9.27 27.69 1.97
N ARG A 320 7.94 27.78 1.86
CA ARG A 320 7.24 28.94 1.31
C ARG A 320 6.13 29.33 2.26
N GLU A 321 6.14 30.59 2.69
CA GLU A 321 5.24 31.11 3.72
C GLU A 321 5.33 30.22 4.98
N ASN A 322 4.25 29.53 5.32
CA ASN A 322 4.13 28.66 6.49
C ASN A 322 4.17 27.16 6.11
N ARG A 323 4.45 26.82 4.85
CA ARG A 323 4.42 25.45 4.33
C ARG A 323 5.82 24.98 3.97
N GLY A 324 6.20 23.88 4.57
CA GLY A 324 7.44 23.18 4.31
C GLY A 324 7.20 21.85 3.60
N LEU A 325 8.08 21.53 2.65
CA LEU A 325 8.11 20.27 1.92
C LEU A 325 9.56 19.75 1.88
N LEU A 326 9.75 18.54 2.41
CA LEU A 326 10.93 17.71 2.18
C LEU A 326 10.62 16.73 1.07
N PHE A 327 11.53 16.66 0.11
CA PHE A 327 11.51 15.67 -0.95
C PHE A 327 12.83 14.91 -0.94
N SER A 328 12.80 13.59 -0.72
CA SER A 328 14.04 12.81 -0.68
C SER A 328 13.93 11.41 -1.27
N VAL A 329 14.99 10.96 -1.93
CA VAL A 329 15.17 9.57 -2.35
C VAL A 329 16.42 9.02 -1.68
N SER A 330 16.30 7.90 -0.98
CA SER A 330 17.42 7.21 -0.35
C SER A 330 17.56 5.79 -0.86
N GLY A 331 18.78 5.25 -0.75
CA GLY A 331 19.07 3.85 -1.02
C GLY A 331 20.50 3.48 -0.68
N PRO A 332 20.88 2.21 -0.84
CA PRO A 332 22.26 1.76 -0.66
C PRO A 332 23.19 2.46 -1.65
N GLU A 333 24.40 2.82 -1.21
CA GLU A 333 25.38 3.49 -2.07
C GLU A 333 25.81 2.63 -3.27
N LYS A 334 25.77 1.30 -3.12
CA LYS A 334 25.98 0.33 -4.22
C LYS A 334 25.02 0.51 -5.40
N GLN A 335 23.89 1.19 -5.20
CA GLN A 335 22.86 1.44 -6.20
C GLN A 335 22.63 2.93 -6.46
N ILE A 336 23.66 3.74 -6.22
CA ILE A 336 23.61 5.18 -6.43
C ILE A 336 23.08 5.57 -7.82
N ASP A 337 23.38 4.80 -8.86
CA ASP A 337 22.92 5.10 -10.21
C ASP A 337 21.39 4.96 -10.34
N GLN A 338 20.80 3.93 -9.75
CA GLN A 338 19.33 3.76 -9.71
C GLN A 338 18.68 4.84 -8.83
N VAL A 339 19.30 5.17 -7.69
CA VAL A 339 18.83 6.25 -6.80
C VAL A 339 18.84 7.59 -7.54
N ARG A 340 19.90 7.89 -8.31
CA ARG A 340 20.01 9.10 -9.13
C ARG A 340 19.00 9.12 -10.26
N GLN A 341 18.76 8.00 -10.93
CA GLN A 341 17.75 7.90 -11.99
C GLN A 341 16.35 8.23 -11.44
N HIS A 342 15.96 7.61 -10.32
CA HIS A 342 14.68 7.92 -9.67
C HIS A 342 14.62 9.36 -9.18
N TRP A 343 15.69 9.88 -8.59
CA TRP A 343 15.79 11.28 -8.19
C TRP A 343 15.56 12.24 -9.35
N LEU A 344 16.23 12.05 -10.48
CA LEU A 344 16.09 12.89 -11.67
C LEU A 344 14.66 12.87 -12.21
N GLN A 345 14.08 11.68 -12.36
CA GLN A 345 12.71 11.50 -12.82
C GLN A 345 11.71 12.24 -11.92
N LEU A 346 11.83 12.04 -10.61
CA LEU A 346 10.95 12.60 -9.60
C LEU A 346 11.11 14.12 -9.49
N ASN A 347 12.34 14.63 -9.44
CA ASN A 347 12.64 16.05 -9.30
C ASN A 347 12.20 16.86 -10.55
N GLN A 348 12.28 16.28 -11.76
CA GLN A 348 11.78 16.92 -12.98
C GLN A 348 10.24 17.05 -13.01
N LYS A 349 9.54 16.16 -12.31
CA LYS A 349 8.07 16.06 -12.31
C LYS A 349 7.43 16.63 -11.04
N LEU A 350 8.23 17.20 -10.15
CA LEU A 350 7.77 17.86 -8.93
C LEU A 350 7.42 19.32 -9.24
N THR A 351 6.19 19.71 -8.95
CA THR A 351 5.72 21.09 -8.98
C THR A 351 5.33 21.52 -7.57
N VAL A 352 5.81 22.68 -7.14
CA VAL A 352 5.52 23.27 -5.82
C VAL A 352 5.08 24.72 -6.05
N GLU A 353 3.91 25.10 -5.55
CA GLU A 353 3.32 26.43 -5.75
C GLU A 353 3.32 27.32 -4.49
#